data_AF-A0A8J9X954-F1
#
_entry.id   AF-A0A8J9X954-F1
#
_cell.length_a   1.000
_cell.length_b   1.000
_cell.length_c   1.000
_cell.angle_alpha   90.00
_cell.angle_beta   90.00
_cell.angle_gamma   90.00
#
_symmetry.space_group_name_H-M   'P 1'
#
loop_
_entity.id
_entity.type
_entity.pdbx_description
1 polymer ?
#
loop_
_entity_poly.entity_id
_entity_poly.type
_entity_poly.pdbx_seq_one_letter_code
_entity_poly.pdbx_strand_id
1 'polypeptide(L)'
;PYVYTTRNLVIRYNQDQIVQVDLTSDPKSLVKVEAGAKLTFSLHVQWETTTDEFHSRFDRYLDHEFFKHPIHWFSVFNSFMMVLFLMGLVALILLRTLKKDYARYGIVSDLEDGIHDVDEEGKPLTGDKASEDAGWKQVHGDVFRAPSYLPLFAALLGTGWQLVVLTLGVILFAVLGPMHGQVHEERGELLHAVIACYSLSSIVAGFVSGKFFKLYFPTTAAARRGPKTTLWQSVMVYTVLLLPTASVAVLTILNAISIVYGTINTIPFLVILKLFLIWVFVSVPLNIVGTMAGRHAGKGSGPLDHFPCRINAIPRPIPDDVPWYGKPSGLVPLAGLLSFGSIFIELYYVLTSLWNYKFYHVYGFLLGVYSILTIVVGMTSIIVVYFSLNAENYLWQWTAFWSGASTAAYVFLYGIYYFVFKTTMHGLLQTSYYFGYMALISVNLGLLCGVLGHAAASRFVRAIFQNVKVD
;
A
#
# COMPACT_ATOMS: atom_id res chain seq x y z
N PRO A 1 -15.16 41.10 16.51
CA PRO A 1 -13.86 40.46 16.84
C PRO A 1 -13.39 40.88 18.23
N TYR A 2 -12.82 39.96 19.02
CA TYR A 2 -12.24 40.23 20.32
C TYR A 2 -10.78 39.77 20.34
N VAL A 3 -9.94 40.40 21.15
CA VAL A 3 -8.54 40.02 21.32
C VAL A 3 -8.13 40.14 22.78
N TYR A 4 -7.31 39.20 23.25
CA TYR A 4 -6.66 39.30 24.55
C TYR A 4 -5.45 40.23 24.44
N THR A 5 -5.43 41.30 25.23
CA THR A 5 -4.33 42.26 25.26
C THR A 5 -3.20 41.85 26.20
N THR A 6 -3.49 41.05 27.23
CA THR A 6 -2.50 40.59 28.21
C THR A 6 -2.31 39.08 28.10
N ARG A 7 -1.05 38.66 27.94
CA ARG A 7 -0.65 37.26 27.93
C ARG A 7 0.39 37.00 29.01
N ASN A 8 0.26 35.86 29.68
CA ASN A 8 1.19 35.38 30.69
C ASN A 8 1.88 34.12 30.15
N LEU A 9 3.21 34.18 30.05
CA LEU A 9 4.07 33.11 29.63
C LEU A 9 4.77 32.53 30.87
N VAL A 10 4.39 31.32 31.26
CA VAL A 10 5.02 30.60 32.38
C VAL A 10 6.01 29.61 31.79
N ILE A 11 7.29 29.81 32.05
CA ILE A 11 8.38 28.97 31.58
C ILE A 11 8.88 28.13 32.77
N ARG A 12 8.69 26.81 32.69
CA ARG A 12 9.25 25.87 33.66
C ARG A 12 10.57 25.31 33.16
N TYR A 13 11.57 25.35 34.03
CA TYR A 13 12.91 24.89 33.73
C TYR A 13 13.44 23.95 34.81
N ASN A 14 14.26 23.00 34.39
CA ASN A 14 15.03 22.12 35.25
C ASN A 14 16.51 22.31 34.90
N GLN A 15 17.31 22.81 35.85
CA GLN A 15 18.71 23.20 35.62
C GLN A 15 18.85 24.15 34.41
N ASP A 16 19.60 23.75 33.38
CA ASP A 16 19.85 24.55 32.18
C ASP A 16 18.86 24.26 31.03
N GLN A 17 17.79 23.51 31.30
CA GLN A 17 16.86 23.03 30.27
C GLN A 17 15.42 23.51 30.51
N ILE A 18 14.80 24.05 29.46
CA ILE A 18 13.38 24.43 29.47
C ILE A 18 12.54 23.18 29.21
N VAL A 19 11.69 22.82 30.16
CA VAL A 19 10.84 21.62 30.08
C VAL A 19 9.45 21.97 29.57
N GLN A 20 8.90 23.11 29.98
CA GLN A 20 7.51 23.46 29.67
C GLN A 20 7.34 24.96 29.49
N VAL A 21 6.47 25.35 28.55
CA VAL A 21 6.06 26.74 28.33
C VAL A 21 4.54 26.80 28.21
N ASP A 22 3.88 27.42 29.17
CA ASP A 22 2.43 27.64 29.17
C ASP A 22 2.13 29.10 28.80
N LEU A 23 1.29 29.29 27.79
CA LEU A 23 0.75 30.61 27.44
C LEU A 23 -0.70 30.70 27.91
N THR A 24 -0.93 31.51 28.93
CA THR A 24 -2.29 31.80 29.42
C THR A 24 -2.66 33.23 29.05
N SER A 25 -3.95 33.45 28.75
CA SER A 25 -4.47 34.80 28.51
C SER A 25 -5.32 35.20 29.70
N ASP A 26 -5.14 36.41 30.21
CA ASP A 26 -5.98 36.89 31.31
C ASP A 26 -7.40 37.14 30.77
N PRO A 27 -8.44 36.45 31.30
CA PRO A 27 -9.83 36.66 30.87
C PRO A 27 -10.27 38.13 30.93
N LYS A 28 -9.71 38.90 31.89
CA LYS A 28 -10.01 40.33 32.06
C LYS A 28 -9.42 41.22 30.97
N SER A 29 -8.46 40.71 30.20
CA SER A 29 -7.78 41.44 29.11
C SER A 29 -8.48 41.29 27.75
N LEU A 30 -9.68 40.69 27.71
CA LEU A 30 -10.44 40.53 26.48
C LEU A 30 -11.06 41.87 26.05
N VAL A 31 -10.56 42.45 24.97
CA VAL A 31 -11.01 43.75 24.45
C VAL A 31 -11.65 43.56 23.07
N LYS A 32 -12.75 44.28 22.82
CA LYS A 32 -13.42 44.31 21.51
C LYS A 32 -12.58 45.10 20.51
N VAL A 33 -12.35 44.52 19.33
CA VAL A 33 -11.59 45.14 18.25
C VAL A 33 -12.51 46.03 17.42
N GLU A 34 -12.22 47.33 17.41
CA GLU A 34 -12.94 48.36 16.64
C GLU A 34 -11.98 49.12 15.71
N ALA A 35 -12.49 49.63 14.60
CA ALA A 35 -11.67 50.32 13.60
C ALA A 35 -11.07 51.61 14.19
N GLY A 36 -9.74 51.73 14.18
CA GLY A 36 -9.01 52.87 14.75
C GLY A 36 -8.66 52.76 16.24
N ALA A 37 -9.04 51.68 16.92
CA ALA A 37 -8.69 51.46 18.32
C ALA A 37 -7.18 51.21 18.48
N LYS A 38 -6.53 51.92 19.43
CA LYS A 38 -5.16 51.64 19.85
C LYS A 38 -5.18 50.62 20.99
N LEU A 39 -4.60 49.45 20.77
CA LEU A 39 -4.51 48.38 21.76
C LEU A 39 -3.07 48.28 22.26
N THR A 40 -2.91 48.31 23.59
CA THR A 40 -1.61 48.06 24.23
C THR A 40 -1.53 46.59 24.61
N PHE A 41 -0.52 45.89 24.10
CA PHE A 41 -0.28 44.49 24.42
C PHE A 41 0.76 44.38 25.54
N SER A 42 0.46 43.55 26.54
CA SER A 42 1.36 43.26 27.66
C SER A 42 1.69 41.78 27.68
N LEU A 43 2.97 41.44 27.78
CA LEU A 43 3.46 40.08 27.95
C LEU A 43 4.17 39.98 29.30
N HIS A 44 3.63 39.17 30.21
CA HIS A 44 4.29 38.85 31.47
C HIS A 44 5.02 37.52 31.31
N VAL A 45 6.28 37.47 31.69
CA VAL A 45 7.11 36.25 31.64
C VAL A 45 7.45 35.86 33.07
N GLN A 46 7.08 34.64 33.45
CA GLN A 46 7.34 34.05 34.76
C GLN A 46 8.19 32.80 34.60
N TRP A 47 9.18 32.65 35.47
CA TRP A 47 10.10 31.50 35.47
C TRP A 47 9.87 30.68 36.74
N GLU A 48 9.62 29.38 36.56
CA GLU A 48 9.36 28.44 37.66
C GLU A 48 10.35 27.26 37.56
N THR A 49 10.91 26.83 38.69
CA THR A 49 11.72 25.62 38.75
C THR A 49 10.82 24.38 38.77
N THR A 50 11.09 23.38 37.93
CA THR A 50 10.44 22.06 37.97
C THR A 50 11.45 20.95 38.25
N THR A 51 10.97 19.86 38.84
CA THR A 51 11.72 18.61 39.02
C THR A 51 11.59 17.65 37.83
N ASP A 52 10.73 17.98 36.87
CA ASP A 52 10.50 17.14 35.68
C ASP A 52 11.75 17.07 34.80
N GLU A 53 12.05 15.88 34.29
CA GLU A 53 13.18 15.69 33.37
C GLU A 53 12.88 16.28 31.99
N PHE A 54 13.91 16.75 31.30
CA PHE A 54 13.73 17.31 29.95
C PHE A 54 13.19 16.29 28.93
N HIS A 55 13.49 15.00 29.11
CA HIS A 55 13.00 13.95 28.22
C HIS A 55 11.48 13.74 28.32
N SER A 56 10.85 13.96 29.48
CA SER A 56 9.39 13.78 29.66
C SER A 56 8.54 14.95 29.14
N ARG A 57 9.16 16.00 28.58
CA ARG A 57 8.47 17.24 28.14
C ARG A 57 7.31 17.02 27.16
N PHE A 58 7.36 15.95 26.37
CA PHE A 58 6.33 15.64 25.37
C PHE A 58 5.19 14.77 25.90
N ASP A 59 5.33 14.16 27.08
CA ASP A 59 4.35 13.23 27.63
C ASP A 59 2.99 13.90 27.86
N ARG A 60 2.98 15.19 28.21
CA ARG A 60 1.74 15.97 28.37
C ARG A 60 0.90 16.09 27.09
N TYR A 61 1.52 15.98 25.91
CA TYR A 61 0.83 16.02 24.62
C TYR A 61 0.39 14.64 24.13
N LEU A 62 0.83 13.57 24.80
CA LEU A 62 0.37 12.21 24.55
C LEU A 62 -0.98 12.04 25.21
N ASP A 63 -2.05 12.19 24.42
CA ASP A 63 -3.43 11.98 24.86
C ASP A 63 -3.69 10.48 25.10
N HIS A 64 -3.14 9.97 26.21
CA HIS A 64 -3.23 8.56 26.57
C HIS A 64 -4.68 8.12 26.74
N GLU A 65 -5.60 9.00 27.15
CA GLU A 65 -7.01 8.63 27.30
C GLU A 65 -7.66 8.37 25.94
N PHE A 66 -7.40 9.22 24.95
CA PHE A 66 -7.87 9.02 23.58
C PHE A 66 -7.34 7.72 22.94
N PHE A 67 -6.07 7.39 23.19
CA PHE A 67 -5.39 6.22 22.59
C PHE A 67 -5.45 4.92 23.44
N LYS A 68 -5.84 4.98 24.72
CA LYS A 68 -6.07 3.79 25.58
C LYS A 68 -7.51 3.28 25.53
N HIS A 69 -8.39 3.90 24.73
CA HIS A 69 -9.80 3.51 24.65
C HIS A 69 -10.01 2.05 24.16
N PRO A 70 -11.08 1.35 24.63
CA PRO A 70 -11.48 0.02 24.13
C PRO A 70 -11.77 -0.03 22.62
N ILE A 71 -11.88 1.14 21.98
CA ILE A 71 -12.18 1.29 20.56
C ILE A 71 -11.01 0.81 19.68
N HIS A 72 -9.74 0.94 20.09
CA HIS A 72 -8.61 0.36 19.35
C HIS A 72 -8.62 -1.18 19.41
N TRP A 73 -8.97 -1.76 20.55
CA TRP A 73 -9.16 -3.22 20.66
C TRP A 73 -10.36 -3.72 19.85
N PHE A 74 -11.45 -2.93 19.81
CA PHE A 74 -12.58 -3.20 18.93
C PHE A 74 -12.17 -3.20 17.45
N SER A 75 -11.30 -2.26 17.07
CA SER A 75 -10.74 -2.18 15.72
C SER A 75 -9.93 -3.43 15.36
N VAL A 76 -9.04 -3.88 16.24
CA VAL A 76 -8.28 -5.13 16.04
C VAL A 76 -9.22 -6.31 15.92
N PHE A 77 -10.24 -6.39 16.78
CA PHE A 77 -11.23 -7.47 16.73
C PHE A 77 -11.98 -7.49 15.40
N ASN A 78 -12.47 -6.34 14.93
CA ASN A 78 -13.15 -6.21 13.64
C ASN A 78 -12.24 -6.64 12.48
N SER A 79 -11.00 -6.16 12.45
CA SER A 79 -10.03 -6.51 11.41
C SER A 79 -9.64 -7.99 11.47
N PHE A 80 -9.56 -8.58 12.67
CA PHE A 80 -9.28 -10.00 12.87
C PHE A 80 -10.42 -10.90 12.39
N MET A 81 -11.68 -10.53 12.66
CA MET A 81 -12.86 -11.23 12.13
C MET A 81 -12.86 -11.27 10.60
N MET A 82 -12.49 -10.16 9.95
CA MET A 82 -12.35 -10.10 8.49
C MET A 82 -11.27 -11.05 7.96
N VAL A 83 -10.13 -11.16 8.66
CA VAL A 83 -9.07 -12.12 8.30
C VAL A 83 -9.56 -13.55 8.42
N LEU A 84 -10.24 -13.92 9.51
CA LEU A 84 -10.79 -15.28 9.69
C LEU A 84 -11.80 -15.64 8.60
N PHE A 85 -12.70 -14.71 8.29
CA PHE A 85 -13.69 -14.90 7.22
C PHE A 85 -13.02 -15.15 5.86
N LEU A 86 -12.05 -14.31 5.48
CA LEU A 86 -11.32 -14.45 4.21
C LEU A 86 -10.47 -15.72 4.17
N MET A 87 -9.83 -16.06 5.30
CA MET A 87 -9.08 -17.32 5.43
C MET A 87 -10.00 -18.52 5.21
N GLY A 88 -11.20 -18.50 5.78
CA GLY A 88 -12.23 -19.53 5.55
C GLY A 88 -12.62 -19.65 4.08
N LEU A 89 -12.83 -18.52 3.38
CA LEU A 89 -13.13 -18.52 1.95
C LEU A 89 -11.98 -19.09 1.10
N VAL A 90 -10.74 -18.67 1.35
CA VAL A 90 -9.56 -19.19 0.65
C VAL A 90 -9.38 -20.69 0.93
N ALA A 91 -9.55 -21.11 2.19
CA ALA A 91 -9.48 -22.53 2.57
C ALA A 91 -10.57 -23.35 1.87
N LEU A 92 -11.80 -22.84 1.78
CA LEU A 92 -12.88 -23.49 1.04
C LEU A 92 -12.53 -23.63 -0.44
N ILE A 93 -11.99 -22.58 -1.07
CA ILE A 93 -11.54 -22.62 -2.46
C ILE A 93 -10.49 -23.73 -2.65
N LEU A 94 -9.45 -23.74 -1.82
CA LEU A 94 -8.37 -24.73 -1.88
C LEU A 94 -8.88 -26.15 -1.62
N LEU A 95 -9.72 -26.36 -0.60
CA LEU A 95 -10.34 -27.64 -0.29
C LEU A 95 -11.25 -28.11 -1.41
N ARG A 96 -12.01 -27.21 -2.05
CA ARG A 96 -12.85 -27.54 -3.21
C ARG A 96 -12.01 -27.94 -4.41
N THR A 97 -10.89 -27.25 -4.67
CA THR A 97 -9.92 -27.63 -5.71
C THR A 97 -9.34 -29.01 -5.43
N LEU A 98 -8.84 -29.25 -4.22
CA LEU A 98 -8.23 -30.51 -3.81
C LEU A 98 -9.23 -31.69 -3.78
N LYS A 99 -10.44 -31.49 -3.25
CA LYS A 99 -11.47 -32.55 -3.18
C LYS A 99 -11.95 -32.97 -4.58
N LYS A 100 -12.06 -32.02 -5.52
CA LYS A 100 -12.36 -32.32 -6.94
C LYS A 100 -11.21 -33.10 -7.58
N ASP A 101 -9.97 -32.82 -7.19
CA ASP A 101 -8.79 -33.56 -7.67
C ASP A 101 -8.69 -34.98 -7.07
N TYR A 102 -8.92 -35.17 -5.76
CA TYR A 102 -8.95 -36.49 -5.11
C TYR A 102 -10.07 -37.39 -5.66
N ALA A 103 -11.27 -36.85 -5.87
CA ALA A 103 -12.37 -37.61 -6.46
C ALA A 103 -12.05 -38.10 -7.89
N ARG A 104 -11.27 -37.33 -8.66
CA ARG A 104 -10.81 -37.77 -9.99
C ARG A 104 -9.83 -38.95 -9.88
N TYR A 105 -8.91 -38.94 -8.92
CA TYR A 105 -7.97 -40.07 -8.73
C TYR A 105 -8.66 -41.33 -8.23
N GLY A 106 -9.65 -41.22 -7.34
CA GLY A 106 -10.44 -42.38 -6.90
C GLY A 106 -11.23 -43.03 -8.04
N ILE A 107 -11.78 -42.23 -8.96
CA ILE A 107 -12.50 -42.75 -10.14
C ILE A 107 -11.53 -43.39 -11.14
N VAL A 108 -10.32 -42.83 -11.31
CA VAL A 108 -9.30 -43.40 -12.21
C VAL A 108 -8.77 -44.74 -11.66
N SER A 109 -8.59 -44.88 -10.34
CA SER A 109 -8.25 -46.18 -9.74
C SER A 109 -9.36 -47.21 -9.92
N ASP A 110 -10.63 -46.81 -9.76
CA ASP A 110 -11.77 -47.71 -9.93
C ASP A 110 -11.97 -48.14 -11.41
N LEU A 111 -11.55 -47.28 -12.36
CA LEU A 111 -11.50 -47.59 -13.80
C LEU A 111 -10.32 -48.50 -14.18
N GLU A 112 -9.16 -48.37 -13.50
CA GLU A 112 -8.01 -49.27 -13.68
C GLU A 112 -8.27 -50.67 -13.09
N ASP A 113 -9.13 -50.80 -12.08
CA ASP A 113 -9.54 -52.07 -11.45
C ASP A 113 -10.67 -52.82 -12.19
N GLY A 114 -11.06 -52.38 -13.40
CA GLY A 114 -11.81 -53.21 -14.35
C GLY A 114 -13.32 -53.40 -14.09
N ILE A 115 -13.95 -52.54 -13.28
CA ILE A 115 -15.42 -52.54 -13.15
C ILE A 115 -16.02 -51.69 -14.28
N HIS A 116 -16.29 -52.35 -15.40
CA HIS A 116 -17.03 -51.76 -16.53
C HIS A 116 -18.53 -51.70 -16.18
N ASP A 117 -18.97 -50.61 -15.56
CA ASP A 117 -20.40 -50.26 -15.59
C ASP A 117 -20.70 -49.65 -16.98
N VAL A 118 -21.19 -50.50 -17.89
CA VAL A 118 -21.69 -50.15 -19.23
C VAL A 118 -23.22 -50.24 -19.24
N ASP A 119 -23.89 -49.24 -19.81
CA ASP A 119 -25.33 -49.23 -20.04
C ASP A 119 -25.72 -50.17 -21.18
N GLU A 120 -27.02 -50.49 -21.28
CA GLU A 120 -27.61 -51.52 -22.17
C GLU A 120 -27.36 -51.27 -23.69
N GLU A 121 -26.80 -50.11 -24.06
CA GLU A 121 -26.40 -49.74 -25.42
C GLU A 121 -24.89 -49.85 -25.70
N GLY A 122 -24.09 -50.39 -24.76
CA GLY A 122 -22.64 -50.53 -24.94
C GLY A 122 -21.86 -49.21 -24.88
N LYS A 123 -22.49 -48.15 -24.35
CA LYS A 123 -21.80 -46.94 -23.93
C LYS A 123 -21.32 -47.13 -22.49
N PRO A 124 -20.23 -46.46 -22.07
CA PRO A 124 -19.89 -46.39 -20.65
C PRO A 124 -20.98 -45.61 -19.91
N LEU A 125 -21.45 -46.09 -18.74
CA LEU A 125 -22.39 -45.35 -17.86
C LEU A 125 -21.79 -44.03 -17.33
N THR A 126 -20.52 -43.75 -17.66
CA THR A 126 -19.83 -42.48 -17.44
C THR A 126 -20.07 -41.45 -18.56
N GLY A 127 -21.07 -41.62 -19.41
CA GLY A 127 -21.50 -40.65 -20.41
C GLY A 127 -22.21 -39.44 -19.80
N ASP A 128 -21.43 -38.54 -19.16
CA ASP A 128 -21.67 -37.08 -19.01
C ASP A 128 -20.86 -36.45 -17.85
N LYS A 129 -20.15 -37.25 -17.04
CA LYS A 129 -19.43 -36.76 -15.84
C LYS A 129 -17.94 -36.50 -16.02
N ALA A 130 -17.43 -36.41 -17.25
CA ALA A 130 -16.28 -35.57 -17.57
C ALA A 130 -16.68 -34.08 -17.57
N SER A 131 -17.43 -33.68 -16.53
CA SER A 131 -17.91 -32.32 -16.27
C SER A 131 -16.71 -31.38 -16.31
N GLU A 132 -16.66 -30.61 -17.40
CA GLU A 132 -15.97 -29.33 -17.53
C GLU A 132 -14.61 -29.32 -16.81
N ASP A 133 -13.53 -29.61 -17.56
CA ASP A 133 -12.18 -29.30 -17.10
C ASP A 133 -12.22 -27.91 -16.47
N ALA A 134 -11.97 -27.84 -15.15
CA ALA A 134 -12.23 -26.66 -14.35
C ALA A 134 -11.67 -25.42 -15.09
N GLY A 135 -12.46 -24.37 -15.31
CA GLY A 135 -12.11 -23.27 -16.25
C GLY A 135 -10.69 -22.72 -16.07
N TRP A 136 -10.17 -22.74 -14.84
CA TRP A 136 -8.78 -22.38 -14.54
C TRP A 136 -7.72 -23.36 -15.09
N LYS A 137 -7.98 -24.66 -15.18
CA LYS A 137 -7.06 -25.67 -15.76
C LYS A 137 -6.92 -25.51 -17.27
N GLN A 138 -7.99 -25.10 -17.95
CA GLN A 138 -7.97 -24.92 -19.41
C GLN A 138 -7.03 -23.79 -19.85
N VAL A 139 -6.75 -22.82 -18.97
CA VAL A 139 -5.87 -21.69 -19.28
C VAL A 139 -4.39 -21.94 -18.99
N HIS A 140 -3.99 -23.16 -18.61
CA HIS A 140 -2.59 -23.49 -18.25
C HIS A 140 -1.54 -23.05 -19.29
N GLY A 141 -1.90 -23.11 -20.58
CA GLY A 141 -1.02 -22.72 -21.69
C GLY A 141 -0.86 -21.21 -21.90
N ASP A 142 -1.65 -20.36 -21.24
CA ASP A 142 -1.67 -18.90 -21.46
C ASP A 142 -1.49 -18.05 -20.19
N VAL A 143 -1.60 -18.65 -19.01
CA VAL A 143 -1.51 -17.98 -17.69
C VAL A 143 -0.20 -17.23 -17.45
N PHE A 144 0.92 -17.72 -17.99
CA PHE A 144 2.26 -17.15 -17.76
C PHE A 144 2.72 -16.16 -18.84
N ARG A 145 1.81 -15.71 -19.70
CA ARG A 145 2.10 -14.66 -20.69
C ARG A 145 2.45 -13.34 -20.02
N ALA A 146 3.31 -12.55 -20.67
CA ALA A 146 3.62 -11.20 -20.22
C ALA A 146 2.35 -10.34 -20.14
N PRO A 147 2.19 -9.54 -19.08
CA PRO A 147 1.11 -8.57 -18.99
C PRO A 147 1.24 -7.48 -20.07
N SER A 148 0.10 -6.90 -20.44
CA SER A 148 0.04 -5.69 -21.28
C SER A 148 0.91 -4.59 -20.67
N TYR A 149 1.63 -3.84 -21.50
CA TYR A 149 2.56 -2.78 -21.06
C TYR A 149 3.60 -3.25 -20.04
N LEU A 150 4.29 -4.37 -20.33
CA LEU A 150 5.30 -4.98 -19.45
C LEU A 150 6.28 -3.98 -18.78
N PRO A 151 6.87 -2.98 -19.48
CA PRO A 151 7.81 -2.07 -18.83
C PRO A 151 7.17 -1.21 -17.72
N LEU A 152 5.95 -0.74 -17.95
CA LEU A 152 5.19 0.04 -16.98
C LEU A 152 4.79 -0.82 -15.79
N PHE A 153 4.26 -2.03 -16.05
CA PHE A 153 3.84 -2.93 -14.99
C PHE A 153 5.01 -3.35 -14.10
N ALA A 154 6.16 -3.68 -14.68
CA ALA A 154 7.37 -4.00 -13.94
C ALA A 154 7.84 -2.83 -13.06
N ALA A 155 7.77 -1.59 -13.57
CA ALA A 155 8.09 -0.40 -12.81
C ALA A 155 7.14 -0.18 -11.62
N LEU A 156 5.83 -0.32 -11.82
CA LEU A 156 4.83 -0.21 -10.76
C LEU A 156 5.03 -1.26 -9.66
N LEU A 157 5.37 -2.50 -10.02
CA LEU A 157 5.69 -3.55 -9.04
C LEU A 157 6.97 -3.22 -8.26
N GLY A 158 8.01 -2.71 -8.93
CA GLY A 158 9.24 -2.27 -8.28
C GLY A 158 8.98 -1.16 -7.26
N THR A 159 8.31 -0.09 -7.69
CA THR A 159 7.92 1.02 -6.81
C THR A 159 7.00 0.58 -5.68
N GLY A 160 6.07 -0.35 -5.91
CA GLY A 160 5.24 -0.91 -4.85
C GLY A 160 6.06 -1.62 -3.77
N TRP A 161 7.04 -2.47 -4.16
CA TRP A 161 7.91 -3.14 -3.19
C TRP A 161 8.83 -2.17 -2.44
N GLN A 162 9.27 -1.10 -3.10
CA GLN A 162 9.97 0.00 -2.44
C GLN A 162 9.12 0.60 -1.31
N LEU A 163 7.83 0.85 -1.59
CA LEU A 163 6.90 1.39 -0.59
C LEU A 163 6.61 0.39 0.54
N VAL A 164 6.49 -0.91 0.23
CA VAL A 164 6.37 -1.96 1.25
C VAL A 164 7.55 -1.93 2.22
N VAL A 165 8.79 -1.92 1.70
CA VAL A 165 10.01 -1.89 2.51
C VAL A 165 10.16 -0.56 3.25
N LEU A 166 9.84 0.57 2.61
CA LEU A 166 9.81 1.90 3.23
C LEU A 166 8.88 1.94 4.43
N THR A 167 7.60 1.57 4.23
CA THR A 167 6.59 1.65 5.27
C THR A 167 6.94 0.73 6.43
N LEU A 168 7.37 -0.51 6.15
CA LEU A 168 7.82 -1.43 7.18
C LEU A 168 9.05 -0.88 7.94
N GLY A 169 10.05 -0.37 7.22
CA GLY A 169 11.27 0.18 7.82
C GLY A 169 10.99 1.38 8.72
N VAL A 170 10.11 2.29 8.31
CA VAL A 170 9.72 3.47 9.11
C VAL A 170 8.89 3.05 10.33
N ILE A 171 7.96 2.10 10.19
CA ILE A 171 7.20 1.57 11.34
C ILE A 171 8.14 0.89 12.33
N LEU A 172 9.08 0.06 11.87
CA LEU A 172 10.06 -0.59 12.74
C LEU A 172 10.97 0.43 13.43
N PHE A 173 11.43 1.46 12.71
CA PHE A 173 12.19 2.55 13.29
C PHE A 173 11.41 3.26 14.42
N ALA A 174 10.11 3.51 14.20
CA ALA A 174 9.24 4.13 15.20
C ALA A 174 8.97 3.23 16.41
N VAL A 175 8.77 1.92 16.19
CA VAL A 175 8.60 0.93 17.27
C VAL A 175 9.88 0.78 18.10
N LEU A 176 11.05 0.88 17.47
CA LEU A 176 12.35 0.82 18.13
C LEU A 176 12.75 2.13 18.82
N GLY A 177 11.88 3.15 18.85
CA GLY A 177 12.09 4.41 19.56
C GLY A 177 12.69 4.28 20.97
N PRO A 178 12.23 3.36 21.83
CA PRO A 178 12.84 3.19 23.16
C PRO A 178 14.34 2.87 23.17
N MET A 179 14.91 2.39 22.05
CA MET A 179 16.32 2.04 21.92
C MET A 179 17.21 3.20 21.48
N HIS A 180 16.65 4.23 20.82
CA HIS A 180 17.43 5.31 20.20
C HIS A 180 16.97 6.73 20.58
N GLY A 181 15.89 6.83 21.36
CA GLY A 181 15.21 8.08 21.72
C GLY A 181 13.76 8.05 21.19
N GLN A 182 12.78 8.52 21.96
CA GLN A 182 11.42 8.48 21.44
C GLN A 182 11.31 9.43 20.24
N VAL A 183 10.76 8.93 19.12
CA VAL A 183 10.62 9.67 17.85
C VAL A 183 9.84 10.98 17.98
N HIS A 184 9.09 11.15 19.06
CA HIS A 184 8.32 12.36 19.36
C HIS A 184 9.13 13.44 20.08
N GLU A 185 10.31 13.12 20.63
CA GLU A 185 11.15 14.05 21.36
C GLU A 185 11.83 15.06 20.42
N GLU A 186 12.28 14.60 19.25
CA GLU A 186 12.98 15.44 18.28
C GLU A 186 12.11 15.84 17.09
N ARG A 187 12.13 17.14 16.75
CA ARG A 187 11.39 17.65 15.59
C ARG A 187 12.04 17.15 14.31
N GLY A 188 11.28 16.35 13.55
CA GLY A 188 11.64 15.97 12.18
C GLY A 188 12.46 14.67 12.08
N GLU A 189 12.70 13.97 13.18
CA GLU A 189 13.41 12.69 13.19
C GLU A 189 12.70 11.65 12.30
N LEU A 190 11.37 11.53 12.42
CA LEU A 190 10.56 10.66 11.56
C LEU A 190 10.67 11.06 10.08
N LEU A 191 10.73 12.35 9.78
CA LEU A 191 10.85 12.83 8.39
C LEU A 191 12.22 12.44 7.81
N HIS A 192 13.29 12.58 8.60
CA HIS A 192 14.62 12.13 8.19
C HIS A 192 14.68 10.61 7.98
N ALA A 193 14.06 9.83 8.86
CA ALA A 193 13.93 8.38 8.70
C ALA A 193 13.20 8.00 7.41
N VAL A 194 12.09 8.68 7.07
CA VAL A 194 11.36 8.47 5.81
C VAL A 194 12.25 8.77 4.61
N ILE A 195 12.98 9.90 4.59
CA ILE A 195 13.86 10.28 3.47
C ILE A 195 15.00 9.26 3.30
N ALA A 196 15.63 8.84 4.40
CA ALA A 196 16.70 7.86 4.39
C ALA A 196 16.22 6.48 3.92
N CYS A 197 15.13 5.97 4.52
CA CYS A 197 14.53 4.69 4.13
C CYS A 197 14.05 4.70 2.67
N TYR A 198 13.51 5.80 2.16
CA TYR A 198 13.09 5.92 0.76
C TYR A 198 14.28 5.84 -0.19
N SER A 199 15.37 6.54 0.15
CA SER A 199 16.59 6.57 -0.64
C SER A 199 17.23 5.17 -0.72
N LEU A 200 17.34 4.48 0.43
CA LEU A 200 17.94 3.14 0.51
C LEU A 200 17.06 2.05 -0.13
N SER A 201 15.74 2.11 0.06
CA SER A 201 14.81 1.14 -0.54
C SER A 201 14.72 1.23 -2.07
N SER A 202 15.28 2.27 -2.70
CA SER A 202 15.35 2.42 -4.16
C SER A 202 16.07 1.25 -4.86
N ILE A 203 16.99 0.57 -4.17
CA ILE A 203 17.65 -0.64 -4.69
C ILE A 203 16.67 -1.81 -4.85
N VAL A 204 15.71 -1.95 -3.92
CA VAL A 204 14.66 -2.98 -3.97
C VAL A 204 13.76 -2.73 -5.16
N ALA A 205 13.42 -1.46 -5.41
CA ALA A 205 12.60 -1.06 -6.55
C ALA A 205 13.20 -1.54 -7.88
N GLY A 206 14.48 -1.22 -8.10
CA GLY A 206 15.21 -1.65 -9.29
C GLY A 206 15.36 -3.16 -9.38
N PHE A 207 15.69 -3.83 -8.27
CA PHE A 207 15.88 -5.28 -8.25
C PHE A 207 14.62 -6.03 -8.66
N VAL A 208 13.46 -5.68 -8.08
CA VAL A 208 12.20 -6.37 -8.39
C VAL A 208 11.72 -6.06 -9.81
N SER A 209 11.79 -4.80 -10.25
CA SER A 209 11.37 -4.42 -11.61
C SER A 209 12.24 -5.09 -12.68
N GLY A 210 13.57 -5.11 -12.47
CA GLY A 210 14.54 -5.76 -13.34
C GLY A 210 14.35 -7.28 -13.42
N LYS A 211 14.11 -7.94 -12.28
CA LYS A 211 13.86 -9.39 -12.21
C LYS A 211 12.55 -9.76 -12.92
N PHE A 212 11.46 -9.02 -12.64
CA PHE A 212 10.16 -9.27 -13.24
C PHE A 212 10.20 -9.09 -14.76
N PHE A 213 10.81 -7.99 -15.24
CA PHE A 213 10.98 -7.76 -16.67
C PHE A 213 11.75 -8.89 -17.34
N LYS A 214 12.87 -9.33 -16.75
CA LYS A 214 13.69 -10.41 -17.32
C LYS A 214 12.92 -11.73 -17.44
N LEU A 215 12.09 -12.05 -16.45
CA LEU A 215 11.29 -13.27 -16.41
C LEU A 215 10.22 -13.30 -17.51
N TYR A 216 9.47 -12.21 -17.69
CA TYR A 216 8.35 -12.17 -18.63
C TYR A 216 8.73 -11.73 -20.05
N PHE A 217 9.86 -11.02 -20.23
CA PHE A 217 10.31 -10.52 -21.53
C PHE A 217 10.36 -11.60 -22.64
N PRO A 218 10.89 -12.82 -22.42
CA PRO A 218 10.92 -13.88 -23.45
C PRO A 218 9.54 -14.28 -23.98
N THR A 219 8.48 -14.06 -23.21
CA THR A 219 7.10 -14.43 -23.58
C THR A 219 6.44 -13.39 -24.50
N THR A 220 7.09 -12.24 -24.72
CA THR A 220 6.55 -11.16 -25.55
C THR A 220 6.80 -11.39 -27.04
N ALA A 221 5.90 -10.89 -27.90
CA ALA A 221 6.11 -10.89 -29.35
C ALA A 221 7.36 -10.08 -29.76
N ALA A 222 7.73 -9.05 -28.98
CA ALA A 222 8.92 -8.24 -29.19
C ALA A 222 10.22 -9.05 -29.04
N ALA A 223 10.27 -10.00 -28.09
CA ALA A 223 11.42 -10.90 -27.93
C ALA A 223 11.62 -11.83 -29.15
N ARG A 224 10.55 -12.17 -29.88
CA ARG A 224 10.61 -13.01 -31.09
C ARG A 224 11.16 -12.26 -32.32
N ARG A 225 11.14 -10.92 -32.33
CA ARG A 225 11.61 -10.08 -33.46
C ARG A 225 13.12 -9.78 -33.46
N GLY A 226 13.89 -10.34 -32.52
CA GLY A 226 15.35 -10.25 -32.49
C GLY A 226 15.93 -9.46 -31.29
N PRO A 227 17.27 -9.40 -31.16
CA PRO A 227 17.97 -9.02 -29.92
C PRO A 227 18.07 -7.51 -29.65
N LYS A 228 17.25 -6.66 -30.26
CA LYS A 228 17.30 -5.21 -30.05
C LYS A 228 16.34 -4.82 -28.94
N THR A 229 16.76 -4.76 -27.68
CA THR A 229 15.89 -4.19 -26.64
C THR A 229 16.58 -3.24 -25.67
N THR A 230 16.46 -1.95 -25.99
CA THR A 230 16.52 -0.82 -25.05
C THR A 230 15.33 -0.78 -24.08
N LEU A 231 14.32 -1.66 -24.25
CA LEU A 231 13.10 -1.69 -23.42
C LEU A 231 13.34 -1.88 -21.91
N TRP A 232 14.42 -2.56 -21.52
CA TRP A 232 14.78 -2.68 -20.11
C TRP A 232 15.24 -1.34 -19.52
N GLN A 233 15.78 -0.43 -20.34
CA GLN A 233 16.15 0.92 -19.91
C GLN A 233 14.87 1.72 -19.60
N SER A 234 13.79 1.51 -20.37
CA SER A 234 12.48 2.10 -20.06
C SER A 234 11.94 1.64 -18.70
N VAL A 235 12.13 0.37 -18.31
CA VAL A 235 11.78 -0.11 -16.96
C VAL A 235 12.52 0.68 -15.89
N MET A 236 13.82 0.82 -16.04
CA MET A 236 14.68 1.58 -15.11
C MET A 236 14.21 3.03 -15.00
N VAL A 237 14.01 3.70 -16.13
CA VAL A 237 13.54 5.09 -16.20
C VAL A 237 12.17 5.25 -15.55
N TYR A 238 11.20 4.38 -15.85
CA TYR A 238 9.87 4.45 -15.25
C TYR A 238 9.89 4.17 -13.74
N THR A 239 10.69 3.19 -13.28
CA THR A 239 10.79 2.84 -11.85
C THR A 239 11.33 4.03 -11.04
N VAL A 240 12.30 4.74 -11.59
CA VAL A 240 12.95 5.89 -10.95
C VAL A 240 12.10 7.16 -11.01
N LEU A 241 11.39 7.40 -12.11
CA LEU A 241 10.73 8.69 -12.35
C LEU A 241 9.26 8.74 -11.97
N LEU A 242 8.48 7.66 -12.10
CA LEU A 242 7.02 7.76 -12.13
C LEU A 242 6.43 8.28 -10.82
N LEU A 243 6.85 7.74 -9.68
CA LEU A 243 6.35 8.17 -8.37
C LEU A 243 6.96 9.51 -7.90
N PRO A 244 8.28 9.75 -8.01
CA PRO A 244 8.86 11.05 -7.69
C PRO A 244 8.30 12.20 -8.52
N THR A 245 8.11 12.02 -9.83
CA THR A 245 7.58 13.08 -10.69
C THR A 245 6.12 13.41 -10.35
N ALA A 246 5.29 12.39 -10.09
CA ALA A 246 3.93 12.59 -9.61
C ALA A 246 3.89 13.34 -8.26
N SER A 247 4.80 12.98 -7.34
CA SER A 247 4.89 13.63 -6.02
C SER A 247 5.34 15.07 -6.12
N VAL A 248 6.38 15.34 -6.92
CA VAL A 248 6.89 16.70 -7.16
C VAL A 248 5.84 17.55 -7.87
N ALA A 249 5.07 17.00 -8.81
CA ALA A 249 4.00 17.73 -9.49
C ALA A 249 2.94 18.24 -8.50
N VAL A 250 2.44 17.37 -7.62
CA VAL A 250 1.48 17.75 -6.57
C VAL A 250 2.11 18.77 -5.62
N LEU A 251 3.31 18.52 -5.11
CA LEU A 251 3.99 19.41 -4.16
C LEU A 251 4.30 20.79 -4.78
N THR A 252 4.59 20.86 -6.07
CA THR A 252 4.85 22.13 -6.77
C THR A 252 3.58 22.97 -6.84
N ILE A 253 2.42 22.35 -7.12
CA ILE A 253 1.13 23.03 -7.09
C ILE A 253 0.82 23.55 -5.68
N LEU A 254 1.00 22.72 -4.65
CA LEU A 254 0.79 23.13 -3.26
C LEU A 254 1.74 24.27 -2.85
N ASN A 255 3.01 24.19 -3.24
CA ASN A 255 4.00 25.21 -2.93
C ASN A 255 3.69 26.53 -3.65
N ALA A 256 3.20 26.50 -4.89
CA ALA A 256 2.77 27.70 -5.60
C ALA A 256 1.60 28.40 -4.87
N ILE A 257 0.61 27.63 -4.40
CA ILE A 257 -0.49 28.18 -3.59
C ILE A 257 0.06 28.76 -2.28
N SER A 258 0.98 28.06 -1.62
CA SER A 258 1.61 28.52 -0.38
C SER A 258 2.32 29.87 -0.51
N ILE A 259 3.04 30.06 -1.63
CA ILE A 259 3.74 31.31 -1.96
C ILE A 259 2.73 32.44 -2.15
N VAL A 260 1.64 32.20 -2.90
CA VAL A 260 0.59 33.21 -3.15
C VAL A 260 -0.06 33.68 -1.84
N TYR A 261 -0.28 32.78 -0.89
CA TYR A 261 -0.84 33.10 0.42
C TYR A 261 0.19 33.58 1.45
N GLY A 262 1.50 33.60 1.10
CA GLY A 262 2.57 34.05 1.99
C GLY A 262 2.71 33.22 3.26
N THR A 263 2.45 31.91 3.20
CA THR A 263 2.41 31.07 4.42
C THR A 263 3.78 30.55 4.83
N ILE A 264 3.94 30.28 6.13
CA ILE A 264 5.14 29.64 6.69
C ILE A 264 5.37 28.21 6.18
N ASN A 265 4.34 27.58 5.56
CA ASN A 265 4.42 26.24 4.99
C ASN A 265 5.03 26.22 3.58
N THR A 266 5.60 27.34 3.13
CA THR A 266 6.33 27.42 1.87
C THR A 266 7.63 26.63 1.98
N ILE A 267 7.84 25.68 1.07
CA ILE A 267 9.06 24.88 1.05
C ILE A 267 10.18 25.76 0.44
N PRO A 268 11.24 26.08 1.19
CA PRO A 268 12.34 26.90 0.68
C PRO A 268 13.06 26.20 -0.47
N PHE A 269 13.55 26.97 -1.45
CA PHE A 269 14.28 26.44 -2.60
C PHE A 269 15.44 25.53 -2.20
N LEU A 270 16.18 25.88 -1.15
CA LEU A 270 17.30 25.06 -0.66
C LEU A 270 16.87 23.67 -0.19
N VAL A 271 15.66 23.51 0.35
CA VAL A 271 15.13 22.21 0.76
C VAL A 271 14.79 21.37 -0.48
N ILE A 272 14.16 21.98 -1.48
CA ILE A 272 13.86 21.31 -2.76
C ILE A 272 15.16 20.86 -3.43
N LEU A 273 16.18 21.72 -3.46
CA LEU A 273 17.49 21.39 -4.02
C LEU A 273 18.16 20.23 -3.26
N LYS A 274 18.13 20.23 -1.92
CA LYS A 274 18.67 19.12 -1.11
C LYS A 274 17.97 17.79 -1.43
N LEU A 275 16.64 17.78 -1.49
CA LEU A 275 15.87 16.58 -1.84
C LEU A 275 16.18 16.08 -3.26
N PHE A 276 16.32 17.00 -4.21
CA PHE A 276 16.70 16.69 -5.59
C PHE A 276 18.11 16.07 -5.66
N LEU A 277 19.09 16.62 -4.94
CA LEU A 277 20.45 16.08 -4.89
C LEU A 277 20.48 14.68 -4.27
N ILE A 278 19.75 14.45 -3.17
CA ILE A 278 19.63 13.11 -2.56
C ILE A 278 19.04 12.12 -3.59
N TRP A 279 17.98 12.51 -4.28
CA TRP A 279 17.34 11.66 -5.27
C TRP A 279 18.29 11.34 -6.44
N VAL A 280 18.98 12.33 -7.01
CA VAL A 280 19.92 12.14 -8.14
C VAL A 280 21.16 11.34 -7.74
N PHE A 281 21.77 11.63 -6.58
CA PHE A 281 23.05 11.04 -6.20
C PHE A 281 22.93 9.77 -5.36
N VAL A 282 21.75 9.49 -4.79
CA VAL A 282 21.51 8.28 -3.97
C VAL A 282 20.47 7.39 -4.65
N SER A 283 19.21 7.85 -4.76
CA SER A 283 18.11 7.00 -5.24
C SER A 283 18.32 6.50 -6.68
N VAL A 284 18.75 7.37 -7.60
CA VAL A 284 18.96 7.01 -9.01
C VAL A 284 20.06 5.94 -9.16
N PRO A 285 21.30 6.12 -8.65
CA PRO A 285 22.34 5.08 -8.69
C PRO A 285 21.90 3.78 -8.04
N LEU A 286 21.27 3.82 -6.86
CA LEU A 286 20.81 2.61 -6.17
C LEU A 286 19.78 1.84 -7.00
N ASN A 287 18.86 2.54 -7.68
CA ASN A 287 17.89 1.90 -8.55
C ASN A 287 18.55 1.30 -9.81
N ILE A 288 19.53 1.98 -10.41
CA ILE A 288 20.30 1.44 -11.54
C ILE A 288 21.01 0.14 -11.13
N VAL A 289 21.73 0.17 -10.01
CA VAL A 289 22.42 -1.00 -9.44
C VAL A 289 21.42 -2.13 -9.17
N GLY A 290 20.28 -1.81 -8.54
CA GLY A 290 19.20 -2.76 -8.30
C GLY A 290 18.68 -3.39 -9.59
N THR A 291 18.39 -2.57 -10.60
CA THR A 291 17.88 -3.04 -11.91
C THR A 291 18.87 -3.95 -12.62
N MET A 292 20.15 -3.61 -12.59
CA MET A 292 21.20 -4.46 -13.14
C MET A 292 21.31 -5.77 -12.36
N ALA A 293 21.33 -5.72 -11.03
CA ALA A 293 21.40 -6.92 -10.18
C ALA A 293 20.18 -7.85 -10.41
N GLY A 294 18.96 -7.31 -10.43
CA GLY A 294 17.73 -8.08 -10.66
C GLY A 294 17.69 -8.79 -12.01
N ARG A 295 18.26 -8.17 -13.06
CA ARG A 295 18.37 -8.79 -14.38
C ARG A 295 19.40 -9.92 -14.45
N HIS A 296 20.46 -9.85 -13.66
CA HIS A 296 21.52 -10.87 -13.60
C HIS A 296 21.24 -11.98 -12.59
N ALA A 297 20.39 -11.72 -11.58
CA ALA A 297 20.04 -12.67 -10.53
C ALA A 297 19.39 -13.97 -11.06
N GLY A 298 18.72 -13.93 -12.21
CA GLY A 298 18.09 -15.09 -12.86
C GLY A 298 19.05 -15.99 -13.66
N LYS A 299 20.37 -15.90 -13.48
CA LYS A 299 21.35 -16.83 -14.08
C LYS A 299 21.52 -18.13 -13.27
N GLY A 300 20.95 -18.21 -12.07
CA GLY A 300 20.96 -19.43 -11.25
C GLY A 300 19.74 -20.30 -11.56
N SER A 301 19.95 -21.59 -11.76
CA SER A 301 18.95 -22.62 -12.08
C SER A 301 17.95 -22.89 -10.94
N GLY A 302 17.26 -21.86 -10.43
CA GLY A 302 16.26 -21.99 -9.39
C GLY A 302 14.90 -22.45 -9.94
N PRO A 303 14.11 -23.25 -9.19
CA PRO A 303 12.74 -23.65 -9.58
C PRO A 303 11.78 -22.46 -9.80
N LEU A 304 12.10 -21.29 -9.25
CA LEU A 304 11.30 -20.06 -9.36
C LEU A 304 11.55 -19.27 -10.65
N ASP A 305 12.64 -19.57 -11.37
CA ASP A 305 13.09 -18.80 -12.54
C ASP A 305 12.53 -19.34 -13.86
N HIS A 306 11.84 -20.49 -13.83
CA HIS A 306 11.12 -21.06 -14.97
C HIS A 306 9.61 -21.03 -14.74
N PHE A 307 8.85 -20.90 -15.83
CA PHE A 307 7.40 -21.02 -15.77
C PHE A 307 7.01 -22.50 -15.61
N PRO A 308 6.06 -22.83 -14.71
CA PRO A 308 5.60 -24.21 -14.52
C PRO A 308 5.03 -24.87 -15.77
N CYS A 309 4.36 -24.09 -16.63
CA CYS A 309 3.73 -24.58 -17.84
C CYS A 309 4.33 -23.92 -19.08
N ARG A 310 4.37 -24.67 -20.18
CA ARG A 310 4.75 -24.14 -21.49
C ARG A 310 3.67 -23.18 -22.00
N ILE A 311 4.11 -22.06 -22.58
CA ILE A 311 3.20 -21.04 -23.12
C ILE A 311 2.88 -21.37 -24.59
N ASN A 312 1.60 -21.33 -24.94
CA ASN A 312 1.11 -21.57 -26.30
C ASN A 312 1.58 -20.48 -27.29
N ALA A 313 1.69 -20.82 -28.57
CA ALA A 313 2.11 -19.86 -29.60
C ALA A 313 1.06 -18.77 -29.83
N ILE A 314 -0.21 -19.17 -29.89
CA ILE A 314 -1.39 -18.34 -30.18
C ILE A 314 -2.19 -18.17 -28.86
N PRO A 315 -2.58 -16.94 -28.48
CA PRO A 315 -3.42 -16.72 -27.31
C PRO A 315 -4.83 -17.26 -27.53
N ARG A 316 -5.39 -17.95 -26.52
CA ARG A 316 -6.80 -18.36 -26.52
C ARG A 316 -7.74 -17.14 -26.48
N PRO A 317 -8.89 -17.17 -27.19
CA PRO A 317 -9.94 -16.17 -27.01
C PRO A 317 -10.53 -16.23 -25.59
N ILE A 318 -10.85 -15.07 -25.01
CA ILE A 318 -11.46 -14.96 -23.68
C ILE A 318 -12.99 -14.92 -23.87
N PRO A 319 -13.79 -15.69 -23.12
CA PRO A 319 -15.25 -15.63 -23.21
C PRO A 319 -15.80 -14.25 -22.81
N ASP A 320 -16.69 -13.67 -23.63
CA ASP A 320 -17.32 -12.37 -23.37
C ASP A 320 -18.60 -12.49 -22.51
N ASP A 321 -19.22 -13.67 -22.49
CA ASP A 321 -20.54 -13.98 -21.92
C ASP A 321 -20.54 -14.19 -20.39
N VAL A 322 -19.52 -13.71 -19.69
CA VAL A 322 -19.42 -13.84 -18.23
C VAL A 322 -20.32 -12.80 -17.53
N PRO A 323 -21.08 -13.18 -16.48
CA PRO A 323 -21.83 -12.23 -15.66
C PRO A 323 -20.98 -11.11 -15.08
N TRP A 324 -21.60 -9.98 -14.73
CA TRP A 324 -20.89 -8.78 -14.24
C TRP A 324 -19.98 -9.05 -13.01
N TYR A 325 -20.39 -9.98 -12.14
CA TYR A 325 -19.64 -10.38 -10.94
C TYR A 325 -18.46 -11.31 -11.23
N GLY A 326 -18.36 -11.89 -12.43
CA GLY A 326 -17.20 -12.67 -12.89
C GLY A 326 -16.19 -11.83 -13.68
N LYS A 327 -16.56 -10.61 -14.10
CA LYS A 327 -15.67 -9.69 -14.81
C LYS A 327 -14.75 -8.94 -13.83
N PRO A 328 -13.48 -8.64 -14.22
CA PRO A 328 -12.55 -7.87 -13.39
C PRO A 328 -13.13 -6.53 -12.89
N SER A 329 -13.98 -5.88 -13.69
CA SER A 329 -14.64 -4.61 -13.32
C SER A 329 -15.56 -4.72 -12.10
N GLY A 330 -16.20 -5.87 -11.86
CA GLY A 330 -17.01 -6.12 -10.66
C GLY A 330 -16.18 -6.64 -9.48
N LEU A 331 -15.23 -7.54 -9.76
CA LEU A 331 -14.40 -8.18 -8.73
C LEU A 331 -13.41 -7.21 -8.06
N VAL A 332 -12.77 -6.32 -8.82
CA VAL A 332 -11.73 -5.40 -8.33
C VAL A 332 -12.26 -4.42 -7.27
N PRO A 333 -13.40 -3.72 -7.48
CA PRO A 333 -13.97 -2.86 -6.45
C PRO A 333 -14.37 -3.64 -5.19
N LEU A 334 -14.95 -4.83 -5.34
CA LEU A 334 -15.38 -5.65 -4.21
C LEU A 334 -14.19 -6.06 -3.31
N ALA A 335 -13.06 -6.44 -3.90
CA ALA A 335 -11.83 -6.72 -3.15
C ALA A 335 -11.29 -5.50 -2.41
N GLY A 336 -11.38 -4.33 -3.04
CA GLY A 336 -10.99 -3.06 -2.43
C GLY A 336 -11.85 -2.71 -1.22
N LEU A 337 -13.16 -2.94 -1.31
CA LEU A 337 -14.12 -2.69 -0.22
C LEU A 337 -13.84 -3.57 0.99
N LEU A 338 -13.58 -4.87 0.78
CA LEU A 338 -13.24 -5.80 1.86
C LEU A 338 -11.93 -5.41 2.55
N SER A 339 -10.91 -5.04 1.77
CA SER A 339 -9.62 -4.60 2.29
C SER A 339 -9.75 -3.27 3.05
N PHE A 340 -10.52 -2.33 2.54
CA PHE A 340 -10.82 -1.07 3.20
C PHE A 340 -11.57 -1.27 4.54
N GLY A 341 -12.57 -2.17 4.56
CA GLY A 341 -13.32 -2.50 5.77
C GLY A 341 -12.42 -3.00 6.92
N SER A 342 -11.30 -3.67 6.59
CA SER A 342 -10.33 -4.14 7.58
C SER A 342 -9.44 -3.04 8.19
N ILE A 343 -9.36 -1.85 7.58
CA ILE A 343 -8.49 -0.75 8.06
C ILE A 343 -9.26 0.53 8.41
N PHE A 344 -10.57 0.58 8.13
CA PHE A 344 -11.37 1.80 8.20
C PHE A 344 -11.32 2.51 9.55
N ILE A 345 -11.44 1.76 10.65
CA ILE A 345 -11.44 2.33 12.00
C ILE A 345 -10.09 2.96 12.31
N GLU A 346 -9.00 2.35 11.86
CA GLU A 346 -7.65 2.88 12.10
C GLU A 346 -7.29 4.04 11.21
N LEU A 347 -7.78 4.01 9.97
CA LEU A 347 -7.68 5.15 9.09
C LEU A 347 -8.31 6.40 9.72
N TYR A 348 -9.41 6.28 10.46
CA TYR A 348 -9.99 7.40 11.22
C TYR A 348 -9.01 7.96 12.26
N TYR A 349 -8.34 7.11 13.02
CA TYR A 349 -7.37 7.53 14.04
C TYR A 349 -6.13 8.16 13.42
N VAL A 350 -5.61 7.59 12.34
CA VAL A 350 -4.49 8.15 11.58
C VAL A 350 -4.85 9.51 11.00
N LEU A 351 -6.02 9.66 10.37
CA LEU A 351 -6.47 10.95 9.83
C LEU A 351 -6.71 11.98 10.94
N THR A 352 -7.23 11.56 12.09
CA THR A 352 -7.39 12.44 13.24
C THR A 352 -6.06 12.92 13.79
N SER A 353 -5.04 12.06 13.84
CA SER A 353 -3.70 12.48 14.22
C SER A 353 -3.08 13.46 13.22
N LEU A 354 -3.19 13.16 11.91
CA LEU A 354 -2.63 13.99 10.84
C LEU A 354 -3.26 15.39 10.79
N TRP A 355 -4.58 15.48 11.03
CA TRP A 355 -5.33 16.72 10.79
C TRP A 355 -5.79 17.47 12.05
N ASN A 356 -5.90 16.82 13.21
CA ASN A 356 -6.42 17.42 14.46
C ASN A 356 -5.36 17.60 15.57
N TYR A 357 -4.09 17.82 15.24
CA TYR A 357 -2.99 18.10 16.19
C TYR A 357 -2.87 17.11 17.37
N LYS A 358 -3.25 15.84 17.16
CA LYS A 358 -3.05 14.77 18.16
C LYS A 358 -1.81 13.95 17.80
N PHE A 359 -0.90 13.74 18.75
CA PHE A 359 0.30 12.91 18.52
C PHE A 359 -0.05 11.41 18.54
N TYR A 360 0.09 10.75 17.40
CA TYR A 360 -0.05 9.30 17.30
C TYR A 360 1.21 8.61 17.82
N HIS A 361 1.11 7.94 18.97
CA HIS A 361 2.23 7.30 19.65
C HIS A 361 2.11 5.76 19.76
N VAL A 362 1.04 5.18 19.21
CA VAL A 362 0.77 3.73 19.29
C VAL A 362 1.39 2.99 18.10
N TYR A 363 2.71 3.06 17.95
CA TYR A 363 3.42 2.51 16.77
C TYR A 363 3.33 0.99 16.62
N GLY A 364 3.32 0.23 17.73
CA GLY A 364 3.16 -1.23 17.68
C GLY A 364 1.79 -1.64 17.13
N PHE A 365 0.77 -0.82 17.39
CA PHE A 365 -0.55 -1.03 16.83
C PHE A 365 -0.57 -0.78 15.31
N LEU A 366 0.10 0.28 14.83
CA LEU A 366 0.26 0.55 13.40
C LEU A 366 0.94 -0.62 12.66
N LEU A 367 1.93 -1.27 13.28
CA LEU A 367 2.56 -2.50 12.75
C LEU A 367 1.55 -3.66 12.64
N GLY A 368 0.68 -3.82 13.63
CA GLY A 368 -0.41 -4.80 13.61
C GLY A 368 -1.37 -4.57 12.44
N VAL A 369 -1.83 -3.33 12.26
CA VAL A 369 -2.72 -2.95 11.15
C VAL A 369 -2.06 -3.16 9.79
N TYR A 370 -0.78 -2.79 9.65
CA TYR A 370 -0.01 -3.02 8.44
C TYR A 370 0.09 -4.52 8.09
N SER A 371 0.28 -5.36 9.10
CA SER A 371 0.34 -6.82 8.95
C SER A 371 -1.03 -7.39 8.53
N ILE A 372 -2.11 -6.94 9.16
CA ILE A 372 -3.49 -7.34 8.80
C ILE A 372 -3.82 -6.92 7.38
N LEU A 373 -3.55 -5.67 7.01
CA LEU A 373 -3.77 -5.17 5.65
C LEU A 373 -3.04 -6.02 4.62
N THR A 374 -1.78 -6.39 4.89
CA THR A 374 -0.99 -7.26 4.02
C THR A 374 -1.66 -8.62 3.79
N ILE A 375 -2.17 -9.23 4.86
CA ILE A 375 -2.86 -10.53 4.79
C ILE A 375 -4.18 -10.40 4.03
N VAL A 376 -5.01 -9.41 4.37
CA VAL A 376 -6.34 -9.20 3.77
C VAL A 376 -6.24 -8.89 2.28
N VAL A 377 -5.32 -8.00 1.89
CA VAL A 377 -5.07 -7.67 0.48
C VAL A 377 -4.57 -8.91 -0.29
N GLY A 378 -3.71 -9.72 0.34
CA GLY A 378 -3.27 -10.98 -0.24
C GLY A 378 -4.41 -11.97 -0.48
N MET A 379 -5.26 -12.21 0.53
CA MET A 379 -6.39 -13.14 0.45
C MET A 379 -7.45 -12.68 -0.57
N THR A 380 -7.83 -11.41 -0.54
CA THR A 380 -8.81 -10.86 -1.49
C THR A 380 -8.30 -10.93 -2.93
N SER A 381 -7.01 -10.67 -3.17
CA SER A 381 -6.40 -10.80 -4.49
C SER A 381 -6.39 -12.26 -4.99
N ILE A 382 -6.09 -13.23 -4.12
CA ILE A 382 -6.17 -14.66 -4.45
C ILE A 382 -7.60 -15.04 -4.86
N ILE A 383 -8.61 -14.61 -4.11
CA ILE A 383 -10.02 -14.88 -4.41
C ILE A 383 -10.40 -14.30 -5.78
N VAL A 384 -10.07 -13.03 -6.04
CA VAL A 384 -10.36 -12.37 -7.33
C VAL A 384 -9.68 -13.09 -8.49
N VAL A 385 -8.40 -13.44 -8.35
CA VAL A 385 -7.65 -14.14 -9.40
C VAL A 385 -8.22 -15.54 -9.63
N TYR A 386 -8.60 -16.26 -8.58
CA TYR A 386 -9.24 -17.57 -8.73
C TYR A 386 -10.57 -17.46 -9.52
N PHE A 387 -11.43 -16.50 -9.19
CA PHE A 387 -12.66 -16.27 -9.95
C PHE A 387 -12.38 -15.85 -11.40
N SER A 388 -11.38 -14.99 -11.63
CA SER A 388 -10.96 -14.58 -12.98
C SER A 388 -10.46 -15.77 -13.81
N LEU A 389 -9.68 -16.67 -13.21
CA LEU A 389 -9.18 -17.87 -13.90
C LEU A 389 -10.30 -18.88 -14.16
N ASN A 390 -11.27 -19.03 -13.25
CA ASN A 390 -12.46 -19.85 -13.49
C ASN A 390 -13.34 -19.33 -14.61
N ALA A 391 -13.35 -18.01 -14.83
CA ALA A 391 -13.98 -17.37 -15.98
C ALA A 391 -13.12 -17.43 -17.26
N GLU A 392 -12.11 -18.31 -17.29
CA GLU A 392 -11.15 -18.50 -18.40
C GLU A 392 -10.36 -17.24 -18.79
N ASN A 393 -10.34 -16.22 -17.92
CA ASN A 393 -9.56 -15.02 -18.15
C ASN A 393 -8.15 -15.19 -17.57
N TYR A 394 -7.19 -15.47 -18.46
CA TYR A 394 -5.78 -15.63 -18.12
C TYR A 394 -5.03 -14.29 -17.87
N LEU A 395 -5.65 -13.13 -18.08
CA LEU A 395 -5.05 -11.81 -17.85
C LEU A 395 -5.14 -11.39 -16.37
N TRP A 396 -4.64 -12.25 -15.48
CA TRP A 396 -4.80 -12.09 -14.05
C TRP A 396 -3.83 -11.08 -13.42
N GLN A 397 -2.70 -10.75 -14.06
CA GLN A 397 -1.64 -9.95 -13.42
C GLN A 397 -2.10 -8.53 -13.09
N TRP A 398 -2.74 -7.85 -14.04
CA TRP A 398 -3.32 -6.53 -13.82
C TRP A 398 -4.53 -6.59 -12.89
N THR A 399 -5.37 -7.63 -13.02
CA THR A 399 -6.51 -7.84 -12.13
C THR A 399 -6.07 -7.99 -10.68
N ALA A 400 -4.99 -8.75 -10.42
CA ALA A 400 -4.41 -8.92 -9.09
C ALA A 400 -3.81 -7.61 -8.53
N PHE A 401 -3.17 -6.82 -9.38
CA PHE A 401 -2.65 -5.52 -8.98
C PHE A 401 -3.77 -4.54 -8.63
N TRP A 402 -4.78 -4.44 -9.51
CA TRP A 402 -5.92 -3.56 -9.30
C TRP A 402 -6.80 -3.98 -8.13
N SER A 403 -6.93 -5.29 -7.84
CA SER A 403 -7.71 -5.77 -6.70
C SER A 403 -7.18 -5.26 -5.36
N GLY A 404 -5.86 -5.12 -5.23
CA GLY A 404 -5.24 -4.49 -4.06
C GLY A 404 -5.24 -2.96 -4.16
N ALA A 405 -4.92 -2.40 -5.32
CA ALA A 405 -4.86 -0.95 -5.50
C ALA A 405 -6.22 -0.25 -5.32
N SER A 406 -7.34 -0.95 -5.57
CA SER A 406 -8.69 -0.41 -5.38
C SER A 406 -8.99 -0.01 -3.93
N THR A 407 -8.29 -0.58 -2.92
CA THR A 407 -8.38 -0.13 -1.53
C THR A 407 -8.10 1.37 -1.38
N ALA A 408 -7.13 1.91 -2.14
CA ALA A 408 -6.79 3.32 -2.11
C ALA A 408 -7.92 4.24 -2.62
N ALA A 409 -8.75 3.76 -3.55
CA ALA A 409 -9.90 4.52 -4.02
C ALA A 409 -10.91 4.71 -2.87
N TYR A 410 -11.17 3.66 -2.09
CA TYR A 410 -12.03 3.76 -0.91
C TYR A 410 -11.42 4.65 0.18
N VAL A 411 -10.10 4.60 0.39
CA VAL A 411 -9.40 5.52 1.30
C VAL A 411 -9.54 6.98 0.85
N PHE A 412 -9.43 7.25 -0.45
CA PHE A 412 -9.63 8.60 -0.98
C PHE A 412 -11.08 9.07 -0.82
N LEU A 413 -12.07 8.22 -1.11
CA LEU A 413 -13.49 8.52 -0.89
C LEU A 413 -13.80 8.77 0.58
N TYR A 414 -13.20 7.99 1.48
CA TYR A 414 -13.29 8.24 2.91
C TYR A 414 -12.63 9.56 3.31
N GLY A 415 -11.52 9.92 2.68
CA GLY A 415 -10.90 11.24 2.82
C GLY A 415 -11.85 12.38 2.47
N ILE A 416 -12.66 12.24 1.42
CA ILE A 416 -13.70 13.24 1.07
C ILE A 416 -14.76 13.30 2.19
N TYR A 417 -15.26 12.15 2.65
CA TYR A 417 -16.20 12.09 3.76
C TYR A 417 -15.64 12.76 5.03
N TYR A 418 -14.39 12.45 5.38
CA TYR A 418 -13.72 13.00 6.55
C TYR A 418 -13.57 14.53 6.45
N PHE A 419 -13.20 15.05 5.27
CA PHE A 419 -13.12 16.48 5.03
C PHE A 419 -14.46 17.18 5.29
N VAL A 420 -15.54 16.68 4.71
CA VAL A 420 -16.86 17.32 4.77
C VAL A 420 -17.48 17.25 6.16
N PHE A 421 -17.36 16.10 6.85
CA PHE A 421 -18.12 15.85 8.08
C PHE A 421 -17.30 15.90 9.37
N LYS A 422 -15.95 15.84 9.30
CA LYS A 422 -15.08 15.78 10.49
C LYS A 422 -14.11 16.94 10.60
N THR A 423 -13.78 17.62 9.50
CA THR A 423 -12.89 18.78 9.54
C THR A 423 -13.65 20.09 9.51
N THR A 424 -13.13 21.11 10.19
CA THR A 424 -13.60 22.50 10.13
C THR A 424 -12.73 23.36 9.20
N MET A 425 -12.07 22.70 8.23
CA MET A 425 -11.14 23.35 7.30
C MET A 425 -11.91 24.12 6.23
N HIS A 426 -11.49 25.36 5.98
CA HIS A 426 -12.13 26.24 5.02
C HIS A 426 -11.10 27.00 4.17
N GLY A 427 -11.53 27.40 2.97
CA GLY A 427 -10.70 28.17 2.04
C GLY A 427 -9.79 27.29 1.17
N LEU A 428 -9.26 27.92 0.12
CA LEU A 428 -8.52 27.24 -0.95
C LEU A 428 -7.19 26.65 -0.47
N LEU A 429 -6.48 27.34 0.42
CA LEU A 429 -5.21 26.88 0.97
C LEU A 429 -5.37 25.55 1.73
N GLN A 430 -6.24 25.50 2.74
CA GLN A 430 -6.42 24.29 3.55
C GLN A 430 -6.99 23.13 2.73
N THR A 431 -7.96 23.43 1.84
CA THR A 431 -8.56 22.43 0.95
C THR A 431 -7.55 21.82 -0.01
N SER A 432 -6.71 22.64 -0.64
CA SER A 432 -5.68 22.15 -1.57
C SER A 432 -4.64 21.28 -0.87
N TYR A 433 -4.13 21.70 0.29
CA TYR A 433 -3.20 20.90 1.09
C TYR A 433 -3.80 19.57 1.55
N TYR A 434 -5.06 19.59 2.00
CA TYR A 434 -5.77 18.38 2.38
C TYR A 434 -5.87 17.37 1.24
N PHE A 435 -6.45 17.78 0.10
CA PHE A 435 -6.63 16.89 -1.04
C PHE A 435 -5.32 16.50 -1.72
N GLY A 436 -4.32 17.39 -1.74
CA GLY A 436 -2.99 17.09 -2.26
C GLY A 436 -2.30 15.99 -1.46
N TYR A 437 -2.27 16.09 -0.12
CA TYR A 437 -1.70 15.04 0.71
C TYR A 437 -2.54 13.76 0.71
N MET A 438 -3.87 13.85 0.72
CA MET A 438 -4.73 12.67 0.61
C MET A 438 -4.55 11.95 -0.72
N ALA A 439 -4.38 12.67 -1.84
CA ALA A 439 -4.09 12.06 -3.14
C ALA A 439 -2.75 11.31 -3.12
N LEU A 440 -1.70 11.91 -2.55
CA LEU A 440 -0.39 11.26 -2.42
C LEU A 440 -0.46 10.02 -1.51
N ILE A 441 -1.14 10.10 -0.37
CA ILE A 441 -1.33 8.97 0.55
C ILE A 441 -2.05 7.83 -0.19
N SER A 442 -3.14 8.14 -0.90
CA SER A 442 -3.90 7.13 -1.65
C SER A 442 -3.10 6.52 -2.79
N VAL A 443 -2.35 7.30 -3.57
CA VAL A 443 -1.50 6.75 -4.64
C VAL A 443 -0.44 5.80 -4.08
N ASN A 444 0.25 6.20 -3.01
CA ASN A 444 1.26 5.35 -2.37
C ASN A 444 0.65 4.08 -1.78
N LEU A 445 -0.49 4.20 -1.09
CA LEU A 445 -1.22 3.04 -0.57
C LEU A 445 -1.70 2.11 -1.69
N GLY A 446 -2.15 2.65 -2.82
CA GLY A 446 -2.61 1.87 -3.96
C GLY A 446 -1.49 1.05 -4.59
N LEU A 447 -0.30 1.65 -4.76
CA LEU A 447 0.88 0.93 -5.25
C LEU A 447 1.34 -0.15 -4.25
N LEU A 448 1.32 0.16 -2.95
CA LEU A 448 1.66 -0.78 -1.89
C LEU A 448 0.70 -1.97 -1.84
N CYS A 449 -0.61 -1.73 -1.79
CA CYS A 449 -1.60 -2.79 -1.78
C CYS A 449 -1.60 -3.57 -3.10
N GLY A 450 -1.45 -2.90 -4.25
CA GLY A 450 -1.43 -3.55 -5.55
C GLY A 450 -0.27 -4.54 -5.70
N VAL A 451 0.92 -4.19 -5.21
CA VAL A 451 2.06 -5.12 -5.26
C VAL A 451 1.89 -6.31 -4.32
N LEU A 452 1.32 -6.10 -3.13
CA LEU A 452 1.07 -7.17 -2.16
C LEU A 452 0.04 -8.17 -2.70
N GLY A 453 -1.04 -7.67 -3.30
CA GLY A 453 -2.04 -8.48 -4.00
C GLY A 453 -1.42 -9.29 -5.13
N HIS A 454 -0.67 -8.63 -6.03
CA HIS A 454 0.04 -9.31 -7.11
C HIS A 454 1.02 -10.38 -6.61
N ALA A 455 1.77 -10.11 -5.55
CA ALA A 455 2.73 -11.05 -4.99
C ALA A 455 2.07 -12.28 -4.35
N ALA A 456 0.92 -12.12 -3.69
CA ALA A 456 0.13 -13.22 -3.16
C ALA A 456 -0.49 -14.07 -4.29
N ALA A 457 -1.15 -13.40 -5.24
CA ALA A 457 -1.73 -14.04 -6.42
C ALA A 457 -0.69 -14.78 -7.26
N SER A 458 0.50 -14.21 -7.48
CA SER A 458 1.55 -14.87 -8.27
C SER A 458 2.05 -16.15 -7.62
N ARG A 459 2.16 -16.19 -6.28
CA ARG A 459 2.51 -17.42 -5.55
C ARG A 459 1.40 -18.46 -5.66
N PHE A 460 0.14 -18.04 -5.52
CA PHE A 460 -1.02 -18.91 -5.67
C PHE A 460 -1.10 -19.53 -7.08
N VAL A 461 -1.02 -18.70 -8.12
CA VAL A 461 -1.04 -19.14 -9.52
C VAL A 461 0.08 -20.15 -9.80
N ARG A 462 1.31 -19.88 -9.36
CA ARG A 462 2.40 -20.85 -9.51
C ARG A 462 2.12 -22.16 -8.78
N ALA A 463 1.61 -22.10 -7.55
CA ALA A 463 1.31 -23.29 -6.75
C ALA A 463 0.22 -24.16 -7.39
N ILE A 464 -0.86 -23.57 -7.93
CA ILE A 464 -1.91 -24.36 -8.58
C ILE A 464 -1.44 -24.98 -9.89
N PHE A 465 -0.64 -24.28 -10.70
CA PHE A 465 -0.17 -24.79 -12.00
C PHE A 465 1.06 -25.69 -11.94
N GLN A 466 1.86 -25.66 -10.87
CA GLN A 466 2.93 -26.63 -10.65
C GLN A 466 2.42 -28.05 -10.42
N ASN A 467 1.22 -28.18 -9.85
CA ASN A 467 0.62 -29.47 -9.51
C ASN A 467 -0.29 -30.03 -10.62
N VAL A 468 -0.49 -29.28 -11.71
CA VAL A 468 -1.23 -29.77 -12.87
C VAL A 468 -0.30 -30.67 -13.68
N LYS A 469 -0.57 -31.98 -13.67
CA LYS A 469 -0.03 -32.90 -14.68
C LYS A 469 -0.74 -32.57 -15.99
N VAL A 470 -0.01 -31.97 -16.93
CA VAL A 470 -0.44 -31.78 -18.31
C VAL A 470 0.38 -32.80 -19.10
N ASP A 471 -0.25 -33.92 -19.46
CA ASP A 471 0.34 -34.92 -20.35
C ASP A 471 0.35 -34.43 -21.81
#